data_AF-A0A9Q3HX46-F1
#
_entry.id   AF-A0A9Q3HX46-F1
#
_cell.length_a   1.000
_cell.length_b   1.000
_cell.length_c   1.000
_cell.angle_alpha   90.00
_cell.angle_beta   90.00
_cell.angle_gamma   90.00
#
_symmetry.space_group_name_H-M   'P 1'
#
loop_
_entity.id
_entity.type
_entity.pdbx_description
1 polymer ?
#
loop_
_entity_poly.entity_id
_entity_poly.type
_entity_poly.pdbx_seq_one_letter_code
_entity_poly.pdbx_strand_id
1 'polypeptide(L)'
;MIICLKQIRLYQYFIEQCITGDGETQTPAVDANVEACGIINNFLDSRAFLALFISEEITQNIFILWNNVNGRFASSSCNIKAQIWSKFQKLIYEYNLKDFIANTQKCLSDIASVGITIEDEILAFSILTKLPEEFHSLIEKFTLNADTQGNPDTILNVLNEAALKDKALLAD
;
A
#
# COMPACT_ATOMS: atom_id res chain seq x y z
N MET A 1 -9.10 -1.96 1.27
CA MET A 1 -10.32 -1.53 2.01
C MET A 1 -10.87 -2.59 2.97
N ILE A 2 -10.79 -3.89 2.68
CA ILE A 2 -11.27 -4.97 3.60
C ILE A 2 -10.42 -5.11 4.88
N ILE A 3 -9.12 -4.78 4.81
CA ILE A 3 -8.21 -4.83 5.97
C ILE A 3 -8.56 -3.74 7.01
N CYS A 4 -8.97 -2.55 6.56
CA CYS A 4 -9.36 -1.44 7.45
C CYS A 4 -10.67 -1.72 8.22
N LEU A 5 -11.65 -2.39 7.61
CA LEU A 5 -12.94 -2.66 8.26
C LEU A 5 -12.85 -3.74 9.36
N LYS A 6 -11.97 -4.74 9.20
CA LYS A 6 -11.66 -5.70 10.27
C LYS A 6 -10.89 -5.05 11.42
N GLN A 7 -10.00 -4.10 11.13
CA GLN A 7 -9.31 -3.29 12.13
C GLN A 7 -10.27 -2.43 12.97
N ILE A 8 -11.34 -1.87 12.39
CA ILE A 8 -12.31 -1.02 13.12
C ILE A 8 -13.10 -1.81 14.17
N ARG A 9 -13.55 -3.03 13.85
CA ARG A 9 -14.30 -3.86 14.83
C ARG A 9 -13.42 -4.36 15.98
N LEU A 10 -12.17 -4.73 15.67
CA LEU A 10 -11.18 -5.02 16.70
C LEU A 10 -10.93 -3.78 17.58
N TYR A 11 -10.74 -2.62 16.96
CA TYR A 11 -10.52 -1.35 17.66
C TYR A 11 -11.70 -0.94 18.56
N GLN A 12 -12.95 -1.17 18.12
CA GLN A 12 -14.15 -0.93 18.93
C GLN A 12 -14.24 -1.88 20.12
N TYR A 13 -13.99 -3.18 19.91
CA TYR A 13 -13.91 -4.16 20.99
C TYR A 13 -12.82 -3.80 22.02
N PHE A 14 -11.66 -3.33 21.54
CA PHE A 14 -10.56 -2.86 22.40
C PHE A 14 -10.91 -1.61 23.22
N ILE A 15 -11.58 -0.64 22.61
CA ILE A 15 -12.03 0.59 23.30
C ILE A 15 -13.09 0.27 24.35
N GLU A 16 -14.03 -0.62 24.06
CA GLU A 16 -15.13 -0.96 24.98
C GLU A 16 -14.66 -1.77 26.19
N GLN A 17 -13.68 -2.67 26.04
CA GLN A 17 -13.18 -3.51 27.14
C GLN A 17 -12.12 -2.82 28.02
N CYS A 18 -11.34 -1.88 27.45
CA CYS A 18 -10.23 -1.27 28.17
C CYS A 18 -10.54 0.08 28.84
N ILE A 19 -11.62 0.78 28.46
CA ILE A 19 -11.95 2.12 29.01
C ILE A 19 -12.80 2.03 30.30
N THR A 20 -13.46 0.92 30.60
CA THR A 20 -14.31 0.78 31.81
C THR A 20 -13.56 0.36 33.08
N GLY A 21 -12.23 0.38 33.09
CA GLY A 21 -11.40 -0.06 34.22
C GLY A 21 -11.02 1.04 35.22
N ASP A 22 -11.94 1.94 35.58
CA ASP A 22 -11.74 2.85 36.72
C ASP A 22 -12.40 2.26 37.97
N GLY A 23 -11.59 1.67 38.84
CA GLY A 23 -11.98 1.32 40.21
C GLY A 23 -11.89 -0.17 40.56
N GLU A 24 -10.86 -0.50 41.34
CA GLU A 24 -10.85 -1.57 42.35
C GLU A 24 -11.13 -3.02 41.90
N THR A 25 -10.10 -3.68 41.37
CA THR A 25 -9.56 -5.02 41.76
C THR A 25 -8.67 -5.53 40.62
N GLN A 26 -7.38 -5.76 40.89
CA GLN A 26 -6.33 -5.99 39.88
C GLN A 26 -6.33 -7.39 39.20
N THR A 27 -7.41 -8.16 39.26
CA THR A 27 -7.44 -9.55 38.77
C THR A 27 -8.07 -9.72 37.38
N PRO A 28 -9.21 -9.09 37.02
CA PRO A 28 -9.86 -9.28 35.70
C PRO A 28 -9.16 -8.55 34.54
N ALA A 29 -8.50 -7.42 34.82
CA ALA A 29 -7.86 -6.59 33.80
C ALA A 29 -6.57 -7.20 33.23
N VAL A 30 -5.86 -8.01 34.04
CA VAL A 30 -4.66 -8.73 33.60
C VAL A 30 -5.07 -9.89 32.69
N ASP A 31 -6.10 -10.65 33.06
CA ASP A 31 -6.60 -11.78 32.25
C ASP A 31 -7.13 -11.31 30.89
N ALA A 32 -7.86 -10.19 30.84
CA ALA A 32 -8.33 -9.59 29.59
C ALA A 32 -7.18 -9.09 28.69
N ASN A 33 -6.12 -8.53 29.28
CA ASN A 33 -4.92 -8.13 28.54
C ASN A 33 -4.19 -9.33 27.94
N VAL A 34 -4.04 -10.40 28.70
CA VAL A 34 -3.39 -11.65 28.24
C VAL A 34 -4.20 -12.30 27.13
N GLU A 35 -5.52 -12.38 27.27
CA GLU A 35 -6.42 -12.92 26.24
C GLU A 35 -6.31 -12.11 24.93
N ALA A 36 -6.35 -10.78 25.03
CA ALA A 36 -6.23 -9.92 23.88
C ALA A 36 -4.86 -10.00 23.19
N CYS A 37 -3.77 -10.10 23.96
CA CYS A 37 -2.44 -10.37 23.42
C CYS A 37 -2.41 -11.72 22.67
N GLY A 38 -3.05 -12.75 23.22
CA GLY A 38 -3.20 -14.06 22.57
C GLY A 38 -3.97 -13.99 21.24
N ILE A 39 -5.05 -13.21 21.19
CA ILE A 39 -5.81 -12.98 19.96
C ILE A 39 -4.93 -12.30 18.90
N ILE A 40 -4.26 -11.19 19.25
CA ILE A 40 -3.35 -10.50 18.31
C ILE A 40 -2.26 -11.45 17.82
N ASN A 41 -1.67 -12.23 18.72
CA ASN A 41 -0.62 -13.20 18.40
C ASN A 41 -1.07 -14.22 17.34
N ASN A 42 -2.30 -14.75 17.46
CA ASN A 42 -2.85 -15.70 16.50
C ASN A 42 -3.05 -15.11 15.09
N PHE A 43 -3.09 -13.78 14.95
CA PHE A 43 -3.20 -13.09 13.65
C PHE A 43 -1.84 -12.70 13.05
N LEU A 44 -0.74 -12.85 13.79
CA LEU A 44 0.59 -12.48 13.32
C LEU A 44 1.30 -13.69 12.71
N ASP A 45 1.90 -13.51 11.53
CA ASP A 45 2.83 -14.52 11.00
C ASP A 45 4.17 -14.50 11.77
N SER A 46 4.99 -15.54 11.61
CA SER A 46 6.25 -15.67 12.37
C SER A 46 7.21 -14.49 12.16
N ARG A 47 7.14 -13.77 11.05
CA ARG A 47 8.00 -12.61 10.77
C ARG A 47 7.46 -11.36 11.45
N ALA A 48 6.14 -11.15 11.42
CA ALA A 48 5.47 -10.07 12.12
C ALA A 48 5.62 -10.24 13.65
N PHE A 49 5.55 -11.48 14.14
CA PHE A 49 5.83 -11.83 15.52
C PHE A 49 7.24 -11.42 15.94
N LEU A 50 8.27 -11.89 15.25
CA LEU A 50 9.68 -11.55 15.56
C LEU A 50 9.97 -10.05 15.46
N ALA A 51 9.27 -9.34 14.58
CA ALA A 51 9.41 -7.90 14.45
C ALA A 51 8.79 -7.15 15.65
N LEU A 52 7.69 -7.64 16.23
CA LEU A 52 6.94 -6.94 17.27
C LEU A 52 7.36 -7.32 18.69
N PHE A 53 7.74 -8.59 18.91
CA PHE A 53 7.97 -9.14 20.23
C PHE A 53 9.47 -9.27 20.52
N ILE A 54 10.08 -8.14 20.88
CA ILE A 54 11.50 -8.04 21.22
C ILE A 54 11.72 -8.18 22.74
N SER A 55 10.69 -7.94 23.56
CA SER A 55 10.73 -8.10 25.02
C SER A 55 9.42 -8.64 25.60
N GLU A 56 9.53 -9.35 26.73
CA GLU A 56 8.39 -9.92 27.46
C GLU A 56 7.44 -8.84 28.02
N GLU A 57 7.97 -7.64 28.25
CA GLU A 57 7.21 -6.44 28.63
C GLU A 57 6.21 -6.01 27.54
N ILE A 58 6.59 -6.15 26.27
CA ILE A 58 5.71 -5.83 25.13
C ILE A 58 4.61 -6.89 24.97
N THR A 59 4.89 -8.17 25.25
CA THR A 59 3.89 -9.26 25.18
C THR A 59 2.81 -9.19 26.26
N GLN A 60 3.09 -8.55 27.39
CA GLN A 60 2.17 -8.51 28.54
C GLN A 60 1.32 -7.23 28.60
N ASN A 61 1.63 -6.23 27.75
CA ASN A 61 0.87 -4.98 27.68
C ASN A 61 0.23 -4.78 26.30
N ILE A 62 -1.09 -4.91 26.26
CA ILE A 62 -1.88 -4.84 25.03
C ILE A 62 -1.78 -3.50 24.32
N PHE A 63 -1.66 -2.39 25.06
CA PHE A 63 -1.55 -1.06 24.49
C PHE A 63 -0.20 -0.86 23.81
N ILE A 64 0.87 -1.35 24.43
CA ILE A 64 2.22 -1.30 23.85
C ILE A 64 2.28 -2.19 22.61
N LEU A 65 1.70 -3.39 22.67
CA LEU A 65 1.61 -4.29 21.52
C LEU A 65 0.80 -3.66 20.38
N TRP A 66 -0.39 -3.14 20.65
CA TRP A 66 -1.26 -2.52 19.65
C TRP A 66 -0.62 -1.28 19.03
N ASN A 67 0.06 -0.44 19.82
CA ASN A 67 0.78 0.72 19.30
C ASN A 67 1.97 0.30 18.43
N ASN A 68 2.68 -0.77 18.76
CA ASN A 68 3.73 -1.30 17.90
C ASN A 68 3.18 -1.90 16.59
N VAL A 69 2.05 -2.61 16.66
CA VAL A 69 1.35 -3.13 15.47
C VAL A 69 0.93 -1.97 14.57
N ASN A 70 0.28 -0.95 15.13
CA ASN A 70 -0.12 0.23 14.36
C ASN A 70 1.10 0.99 13.81
N GLY A 71 2.13 1.22 14.61
CA GLY A 71 3.33 1.94 14.18
C GLY A 71 4.05 1.25 13.01
N ARG A 72 4.06 -0.09 12.97
CA ARG A 72 4.76 -0.86 11.93
C ARG A 72 3.90 -1.23 10.74
N PHE A 73 2.62 -1.50 10.95
CA PHE A 73 1.73 -2.10 9.95
C PHE A 73 0.54 -1.20 9.56
N ALA A 74 0.37 -0.01 10.15
CA ALA A 74 -0.58 0.95 9.61
C ALA A 74 -0.15 1.39 8.20
N SER A 75 -1.13 1.76 7.37
CA SER A 75 -0.91 2.24 6.01
C SER A 75 0.03 3.45 5.93
N SER A 76 0.14 4.22 7.02
CA SER A 76 1.04 5.37 7.15
C SER A 76 2.49 5.00 7.49
N SER A 77 2.78 3.74 7.82
CA SER A 77 4.14 3.35 8.22
C SER A 77 5.11 3.45 7.06
N CYS A 78 6.35 3.86 7.36
CA CYS A 78 7.43 3.95 6.37
C CYS A 78 7.66 2.61 5.64
N ASN A 79 7.47 1.48 6.35
CA ASN A 79 7.62 0.15 5.78
C ASN A 79 6.59 -0.15 4.69
N ILE A 80 5.32 0.19 4.93
CA ILE A 80 4.26 0.00 3.92
C ILE A 80 4.50 0.93 2.73
N LYS A 81 4.85 2.20 2.99
CA LYS A 81 5.23 3.15 1.94
C LYS A 81 6.40 2.62 1.08
N ALA A 82 7.45 2.11 1.71
CA ALA A 82 8.61 1.53 1.02
C ALA A 82 8.25 0.30 0.18
N GLN A 83 7.36 -0.57 0.67
CA GLN A 83 6.90 -1.74 -0.10
C GLN A 83 6.10 -1.33 -1.34
N ILE A 84 5.14 -0.42 -1.18
CA ILE A 84 4.33 0.10 -2.30
C ILE A 84 5.24 0.80 -3.33
N TRP A 85 6.16 1.64 -2.87
CA TRP A 85 7.13 2.29 -3.75
C TRP A 85 8.03 1.28 -4.47
N SER A 86 8.55 0.28 -3.76
CA SER A 86 9.38 -0.78 -4.36
C SER A 86 8.62 -1.56 -5.44
N LYS A 87 7.34 -1.84 -5.22
CA LYS A 87 6.48 -2.51 -6.20
C LYS A 87 6.30 -1.66 -7.46
N PHE A 88 6.06 -0.36 -7.32
CA PHE A 88 6.00 0.56 -8.46
C PHE A 88 7.35 0.62 -9.20
N GLN A 89 8.46 0.71 -8.46
CA GLN A 89 9.80 0.75 -9.06
C GLN A 89 10.16 -0.54 -9.82
N LYS A 90 9.72 -1.70 -9.34
CA LYS A 90 9.91 -3.00 -9.99
C LYS A 90 8.91 -3.31 -11.10
N LEU A 91 7.88 -2.49 -11.28
CA LEU A 91 6.95 -2.66 -12.39
C LEU A 91 7.70 -2.43 -13.71
N ILE A 92 7.65 -3.44 -14.58
CA ILE A 92 8.26 -3.45 -15.92
C ILE A 92 7.17 -3.91 -16.89
N TYR A 93 7.26 -3.46 -18.14
CA TYR A 93 6.37 -3.92 -19.21
C TYR A 93 6.68 -5.38 -19.63
N GLU A 94 5.64 -6.21 -19.75
CA GLU A 94 5.73 -7.64 -20.09
C GLU A 94 4.91 -7.97 -21.36
N TYR A 95 5.13 -7.24 -22.46
CA TYR A 95 4.51 -7.47 -23.78
C TYR A 95 2.96 -7.37 -23.83
N ASN A 96 2.34 -6.88 -22.75
CA ASN A 96 0.92 -6.60 -22.71
C ASN A 96 0.69 -5.18 -22.18
N LEU A 97 0.42 -4.26 -23.11
CA LEU A 97 0.23 -2.85 -22.79
C LEU A 97 -1.00 -2.60 -21.90
N LYS A 98 -2.07 -3.39 -22.06
CA LYS A 98 -3.29 -3.25 -21.25
C LYS A 98 -3.03 -3.64 -19.80
N ASP A 99 -2.33 -4.74 -19.58
CA ASP A 99 -1.99 -5.20 -18.23
C ASP A 99 -0.99 -4.25 -17.58
N PHE A 100 -0.02 -3.74 -18.35
CA PHE A 100 0.90 -2.70 -17.88
C PHE A 100 0.18 -1.43 -17.42
N ILE A 101 -0.77 -0.91 -18.22
CA ILE A 101 -1.58 0.27 -17.86
C ILE A 101 -2.37 0.01 -16.58
N ALA A 102 -3.09 -1.12 -16.50
CA ALA A 102 -3.90 -1.46 -15.33
C ALA A 102 -3.06 -1.63 -14.06
N ASN A 103 -1.90 -2.27 -14.17
CA ASN A 103 -0.97 -2.45 -13.05
C ASN A 103 -0.35 -1.11 -12.62
N THR A 104 -0.07 -0.21 -13.57
CA THR A 104 0.44 1.13 -13.28
C THR A 104 -0.61 1.97 -12.54
N GLN A 105 -1.85 2.02 -13.03
CA GLN A 105 -2.98 2.70 -12.37
C GLN A 105 -3.20 2.20 -10.95
N LYS A 106 -3.12 0.88 -10.76
CA LYS A 106 -3.21 0.27 -9.42
C LYS A 106 -2.07 0.73 -8.52
N CYS A 107 -0.83 0.77 -9.01
CA CYS A 107 0.30 1.25 -8.22
C CYS A 107 0.18 2.73 -7.86
N LEU A 108 -0.26 3.59 -8.79
CA LEU A 108 -0.50 5.01 -8.51
C LEU A 108 -1.59 5.21 -7.44
N SER A 109 -2.67 4.44 -7.54
CA SER A 109 -3.73 4.43 -6.52
C SER A 109 -3.21 3.95 -5.16
N ASP A 110 -2.40 2.89 -5.14
CA ASP A 110 -1.78 2.38 -3.92
C ASP A 110 -0.85 3.45 -3.30
N ILE A 111 -0.02 4.14 -4.09
CA ILE A 111 0.89 5.24 -3.67
C ILE A 111 0.10 6.38 -3.03
N ALA A 112 -0.98 6.84 -3.69
CA ALA A 112 -1.85 7.87 -3.15
C ALA A 112 -2.52 7.43 -1.84
N SER A 113 -2.95 6.16 -1.76
CA SER A 113 -3.64 5.63 -0.57
C SER A 113 -2.78 5.55 0.69
N VAL A 114 -1.45 5.42 0.53
CA VAL A 114 -0.49 5.41 1.66
C VAL A 114 0.08 6.80 1.96
N GLY A 115 -0.37 7.84 1.24
CA GLY A 115 0.07 9.22 1.43
C GLY A 115 1.56 9.41 1.10
N ILE A 116 2.02 8.82 0.00
CA ILE A 116 3.29 9.20 -0.63
C ILE A 116 2.98 10.36 -1.57
N THR A 117 3.55 11.53 -1.30
CA THR A 117 3.42 12.72 -2.16
C THR A 117 4.64 12.83 -3.05
N ILE A 118 4.45 12.61 -4.34
CA ILE A 118 5.47 12.76 -5.38
C ILE A 118 4.87 13.67 -6.45
N GLU A 119 5.69 14.53 -7.04
CA GLU A 119 5.26 15.38 -8.14
C GLU A 119 4.83 14.52 -9.33
N ASP A 120 3.70 14.87 -9.94
CA ASP A 120 3.10 14.12 -11.05
C ASP A 120 4.08 13.99 -12.22
N GLU A 121 4.96 14.99 -12.44
CA GLU A 121 6.04 14.95 -13.42
C GLU A 121 7.01 13.80 -13.19
N ILE A 122 7.43 13.59 -11.95
CA ILE A 122 8.35 12.51 -11.60
C ILE A 122 7.67 11.15 -11.78
N LEU A 123 6.38 11.04 -11.46
CA LEU A 123 5.60 9.82 -11.70
C LEU A 123 5.45 9.55 -13.20
N ALA A 124 5.13 10.58 -13.97
CA ALA A 124 5.03 10.54 -15.43
C ALA A 124 6.34 10.05 -16.07
N PHE A 125 7.48 10.65 -15.74
CA PHE A 125 8.79 10.21 -16.23
C PHE A 125 9.13 8.79 -15.77
N SER A 126 8.78 8.42 -14.55
CA SER A 126 8.98 7.06 -14.03
C SER A 126 8.17 6.02 -14.79
N ILE A 127 7.00 6.37 -15.33
CA ILE A 127 6.18 5.46 -16.16
C ILE A 127 6.82 5.31 -17.55
N LEU A 128 7.23 6.42 -18.17
CA LEU A 128 7.83 6.41 -19.51
C LEU A 128 9.14 5.59 -19.55
N THR A 129 9.97 5.68 -18.52
CA THR A 129 11.23 4.92 -18.43
C THR A 129 11.05 3.41 -18.26
N LYS A 130 9.83 2.94 -17.99
CA LYS A 130 9.49 1.52 -17.85
C LYS A 130 9.04 0.86 -19.15
N LEU A 131 8.81 1.66 -20.19
CA LEU A 131 8.42 1.17 -21.49
C LEU A 131 9.65 0.73 -22.31
N PRO A 132 9.55 -0.35 -23.08
CA PRO A 132 10.62 -0.79 -23.97
C PRO A 132 10.82 0.16 -25.15
N GLU A 133 11.95 -0.02 -25.85
CA GLU A 133 12.37 0.82 -26.98
C GLU A 133 11.35 0.89 -28.13
N GLU A 134 10.49 -0.11 -28.29
CA GLU A 134 9.38 -0.11 -29.26
C GLU A 134 8.43 1.08 -29.08
N PHE A 135 8.36 1.66 -27.88
CA PHE A 135 7.59 2.86 -27.57
C PHE A 135 8.39 4.16 -27.61
N HIS A 136 9.68 4.16 -28.03
CA HIS A 136 10.51 5.38 -28.03
C HIS A 136 9.88 6.54 -28.80
N SER A 137 9.27 6.27 -29.96
CA SER A 137 8.60 7.31 -30.74
C SER A 137 7.41 7.96 -30.02
N LEU A 138 6.77 7.22 -29.12
CA LEU A 138 5.69 7.71 -28.27
C LEU A 138 6.27 8.49 -27.07
N ILE A 139 7.35 8.00 -26.47
CA ILE A 139 8.09 8.66 -25.39
C ILE A 139 8.64 10.02 -25.87
N GLU A 140 9.23 10.09 -27.05
CA GLU A 140 9.73 11.33 -27.65
C GLU A 140 8.60 12.33 -27.88
N LYS A 141 7.46 11.89 -28.45
CA LYS A 141 6.29 12.76 -28.63
C LYS A 141 5.79 13.34 -27.32
N PHE A 142 5.76 12.56 -26.25
CA PHE A 142 5.42 13.05 -24.91
C PHE A 142 6.44 14.03 -24.36
N THR A 143 7.73 13.73 -24.55
CA THR A 143 8.82 14.56 -24.04
C THR A 143 8.94 15.88 -24.81
N LEU A 144 8.48 15.94 -26.06
CA LEU A 144 8.52 17.16 -26.89
C LEU A 144 7.27 18.04 -26.74
N ASN A 145 6.14 17.48 -26.28
CA ASN A 145 4.88 18.19 -26.14
C ASN A 145 4.68 18.72 -24.71
N ALA A 146 4.97 20.01 -24.51
CA ALA A 146 4.84 20.70 -23.21
C ALA A 146 3.42 20.61 -22.59
N ASP A 147 2.38 20.53 -23.42
CA ASP A 147 0.98 20.47 -22.94
C ASP A 147 0.57 19.10 -22.36
N THR A 148 1.34 18.05 -22.67
CA THR A 148 1.11 16.67 -22.20
C THR A 148 2.14 16.20 -21.18
N GLN A 149 3.13 17.04 -20.90
CA GLN A 149 4.14 16.76 -19.90
C GLN A 149 3.51 16.82 -18.51
N GLY A 150 3.88 15.83 -17.69
CA GLY A 150 3.77 16.00 -16.26
C GLY A 150 2.56 15.40 -15.57
N ASN A 151 1.63 14.76 -16.29
CA ASN A 151 0.53 14.04 -15.66
C ASN A 151 0.56 12.53 -16.01
N PRO A 152 0.64 11.63 -15.02
CA PRO A 152 0.67 10.19 -15.26
C PRO A 152 -0.61 9.66 -15.92
N ASP A 153 -1.79 10.25 -15.65
CA ASP A 153 -3.06 9.84 -16.26
C ASP A 153 -3.11 10.17 -17.76
N THR A 154 -2.56 11.32 -18.16
CA THR A 154 -2.44 11.70 -19.59
C THR A 154 -1.60 10.68 -20.35
N ILE A 155 -0.48 10.23 -19.77
CA ILE A 155 0.35 9.18 -20.36
C ILE A 155 -0.43 7.88 -20.51
N LEU A 156 -1.11 7.44 -19.46
CA LEU A 156 -1.87 6.19 -19.47
C LEU A 156 -3.01 6.22 -20.50
N ASN A 157 -3.65 7.37 -20.71
CA ASN A 157 -4.68 7.54 -21.73
C ASN A 157 -4.11 7.38 -23.16
N VAL A 158 -2.98 8.00 -23.46
CA VAL A 158 -2.36 7.85 -24.79
C VAL A 158 -1.83 6.43 -25.03
N LEU A 159 -1.27 5.79 -24.00
CA LEU A 159 -0.91 4.37 -24.08
C LEU A 159 -2.13 3.50 -24.35
N ASN A 160 -3.28 3.80 -23.74
CA ASN A 160 -4.52 3.09 -23.99
C ASN A 160 -5.03 3.31 -25.43
N GLU A 161 -4.92 4.53 -25.97
CA GLU A 161 -5.23 4.79 -27.38
C GLU A 161 -4.30 4.04 -28.34
N ALA A 162 -3.00 3.94 -28.02
CA ALA A 162 -2.05 3.17 -28.80
C ALA A 162 -2.40 1.67 -28.78
N ALA A 163 -2.75 1.13 -27.61
CA ALA A 163 -3.19 -0.27 -27.46
C ALA A 163 -4.45 -0.61 -28.28
N LEU A 164 -5.37 0.36 -28.42
CA LEU A 164 -6.58 0.19 -29.24
C LEU A 164 -6.28 0.20 -30.74
N LYS A 165 -5.34 1.04 -31.18
CA LYS A 165 -4.94 1.13 -32.60
C LYS A 165 -4.21 -0.13 -33.07
N ASP A 166 -3.38 -0.72 -32.23
CA ASP A 166 -2.63 -1.94 -32.56
C ASP A 166 -3.56 -3.16 -32.74
N LYS A 167 -4.66 -3.23 -31.96
CA LYS A 167 -5.72 -4.23 -32.15
C LYS A 167 -6.50 -4.07 -33.45
N ALA A 168 -6.67 -2.84 -33.94
CA ALA A 168 -7.40 -2.59 -35.18
C ALA A 168 -6.64 -3.09 -36.42
N LEU A 169 -5.31 -3.15 -36.37
CA LEU A 169 -4.45 -3.63 -37.46
C LEU A 169 -4.39 -5.16 -37.57
N LEU A 170 -4.87 -5.91 -36.58
CA LEU A 170 -4.90 -7.38 -36.56
C LEU A 170 -6.29 -7.96 -36.82
N ALA A 171 -7.29 -7.11 -37.06
CA ALA A 171 -8.69 -7.48 -37.27
C ALA A 171 -9.19 -7.33 -38.71
N ASP A 172 -8.33 -6.87 -39.63
CA ASP A 172 -8.50 -6.83 -41.09
C ASP A 172 -7.61 -7.88 -41.77
#